data_AF-A0A2G2N5A4-F1
#
_entry.id   AF-A0A2G2N5A4-F1
#
_cell.length_a   1.000
_cell.length_b   1.000
_cell.length_c   1.000
_cell.angle_alpha   90.00
_cell.angle_beta   90.00
_cell.angle_gamma   90.00
#
_symmetry.space_group_name_H-M   'P 1'
#
loop_
_entity.id
_entity.type
_entity.pdbx_description
1 polymer ?
#
loop_
_entity_poly.entity_id
_entity_poly.type
_entity_poly.pdbx_seq_one_letter_code
_entity_poly.pdbx_strand_id
1 'polypeptide(L)'
;MASRKFFVVALVGGALVTTGCASMSRTLGMEKTTPNEFNILTKPPLVVPPEYNLRPPRTGELNVEEKYATVAARKALLGEIDPAKPSQGEAVLIAKAGGGRADPAVRVIIDGQNSIERKNRGFTDRILFWRDGKAIGPDGQPLDPDQEARRQRAVQSATGGNPVKIKRRPGGAKLPGL
;
A
#
# COMPACT_ATOMS: atom_id res chain seq x y z
N MET A 1 -12.11 -19.07 -56.89
CA MET A 1 -10.79 -19.12 -56.20
C MET A 1 -10.66 -18.15 -55.02
N ALA A 2 -11.33 -16.99 -55.02
CA ALA A 2 -11.26 -15.99 -53.95
C ALA A 2 -11.87 -16.45 -52.61
N SER A 3 -13.07 -17.06 -52.61
CA SER A 3 -13.76 -17.53 -51.39
C SER A 3 -12.92 -18.51 -50.54
N ARG A 4 -12.19 -19.43 -51.20
CA ARG A 4 -11.30 -20.40 -50.52
C ARG A 4 -10.09 -19.73 -49.88
N LYS A 5 -9.59 -18.62 -50.44
CA LYS A 5 -8.49 -17.82 -49.85
C LYS A 5 -8.96 -17.02 -48.64
N PHE A 6 -10.16 -16.43 -48.70
CA PHE A 6 -10.77 -15.74 -47.56
C PHE A 6 -11.06 -16.67 -46.38
N PHE A 7 -11.54 -17.89 -46.65
CA PHE A 7 -11.79 -18.88 -45.59
C PHE A 7 -10.50 -19.32 -44.89
N VAL A 8 -9.41 -19.51 -45.65
CA VAL A 8 -8.09 -19.85 -45.07
C VAL A 8 -7.54 -18.70 -44.23
N VAL A 9 -7.67 -17.44 -44.69
CA VAL A 9 -7.23 -16.26 -43.92
C VAL A 9 -8.06 -16.10 -42.63
N ALA A 10 -9.37 -16.32 -42.69
CA ALA A 10 -10.24 -16.26 -41.51
C ALA A 10 -9.91 -17.38 -40.50
N LEU A 11 -9.57 -18.58 -40.97
CA LEU A 11 -9.23 -19.71 -40.12
C LEU A 11 -7.85 -19.52 -39.44
N VAL A 12 -6.87 -19.00 -40.17
CA VAL A 12 -5.55 -18.66 -39.62
C VAL A 12 -5.65 -17.46 -38.65
N GLY A 13 -6.45 -16.45 -38.98
CA GLY A 13 -6.71 -15.32 -38.08
C GLY A 13 -7.42 -15.74 -36.78
N GLY A 14 -8.42 -16.61 -36.88
CA GLY A 14 -9.12 -17.14 -35.71
C GLY A 14 -8.22 -17.97 -34.78
N ALA A 15 -7.30 -18.76 -35.35
CA ALA A 15 -6.34 -19.54 -34.57
C ALA A 15 -5.35 -18.66 -33.78
N LEU A 16 -5.00 -17.48 -34.29
CA LEU A 16 -4.12 -16.54 -33.58
C LEU A 16 -4.83 -15.89 -32.38
N VAL A 17 -6.13 -15.56 -32.50
CA VAL A 17 -6.90 -14.90 -31.44
C VAL A 17 -7.14 -15.82 -30.23
N THR A 18 -7.29 -17.14 -30.44
CA THR A 18 -7.55 -18.09 -29.34
C THR A 18 -6.33 -18.41 -28.49
N THR A 19 -5.10 -18.19 -28.98
CA THR A 19 -3.86 -18.40 -28.20
C THR A 19 -3.70 -17.41 -27.04
N GLY A 20 -4.35 -16.24 -27.10
CA GLY A 20 -4.31 -15.24 -26.03
C GLY A 20 -5.15 -15.58 -24.79
N CYS A 21 -6.25 -16.32 -24.95
CA CYS A 21 -7.16 -16.64 -23.85
C CYS A 21 -6.58 -17.64 -22.84
N ALA A 22 -5.63 -18.48 -23.25
CA ALA A 22 -4.98 -19.43 -22.34
C ALA A 22 -4.19 -18.73 -21.23
N SER A 23 -3.53 -17.61 -21.55
CA SER A 23 -2.72 -16.85 -20.58
C SER A 23 -3.58 -15.99 -19.63
N MET A 24 -4.83 -15.70 -19.97
CA MET A 24 -5.71 -14.86 -19.16
C MET A 24 -6.18 -15.59 -17.89
N SER A 25 -6.32 -16.91 -17.93
CA SER A 25 -6.70 -17.72 -16.76
C SER A 25 -5.67 -17.63 -15.61
N ARG A 26 -4.38 -17.52 -15.95
CA ARG A 26 -3.27 -17.39 -15.01
C ARG A 26 -3.18 -15.99 -14.37
N THR A 27 -3.47 -14.93 -15.13
CA THR A 27 -3.53 -13.55 -14.61
C THR A 27 -4.82 -13.25 -13.85
N LEU A 28 -5.93 -13.93 -14.16
CA LEU A 28 -7.19 -13.87 -13.42
C LEU A 28 -7.19 -14.70 -12.11
N GLY A 29 -6.07 -15.36 -11.79
CA GLY A 29 -5.92 -16.13 -10.54
C GLY A 29 -6.76 -17.40 -10.48
N MET A 30 -7.26 -17.91 -11.62
CA MET A 30 -7.97 -19.18 -11.70
C MET A 30 -7.02 -20.39 -11.61
N GLU A 31 -5.72 -20.18 -11.81
CA GLU A 31 -4.68 -21.18 -11.64
C GLU A 31 -3.89 -20.89 -10.35
N LYS A 32 -3.71 -21.92 -9.51
CA LYS A 32 -3.03 -21.81 -8.23
C LYS A 32 -1.52 -21.65 -8.44
N THR A 33 -1.04 -20.41 -8.44
CA THR A 33 0.40 -20.13 -8.29
C THR A 33 0.77 -20.26 -6.82
N THR A 34 1.38 -21.38 -6.44
CA THR A 34 1.96 -21.53 -5.09
C THR A 34 3.26 -20.76 -5.04
N PRO A 35 3.44 -19.80 -4.12
CA PRO A 35 4.71 -19.13 -3.92
C PRO A 35 5.80 -20.18 -3.68
N ASN A 36 6.92 -20.05 -4.39
CA ASN A 36 8.02 -21.01 -4.31
C ASN A 36 8.57 -21.06 -2.89
N GLU A 37 8.28 -22.14 -2.18
CA GLU A 37 8.67 -22.41 -0.79
C GLU A 37 10.19 -22.59 -0.59
N PHE A 38 10.93 -22.72 -1.68
CA PHE A 38 12.40 -22.76 -1.68
C PHE A 38 13.04 -21.42 -2.08
N ASN A 39 12.24 -20.39 -2.36
CA ASN A 39 12.78 -19.06 -2.62
C ASN A 39 13.15 -18.38 -1.30
N ILE A 40 14.40 -18.59 -0.88
CA ILE A 40 14.95 -18.00 0.34
C ILE A 40 15.22 -16.53 0.07
N LEU A 41 14.31 -15.65 0.53
CA LEU A 41 14.59 -14.22 0.62
C LEU A 41 15.63 -14.01 1.73
N THR A 42 16.86 -13.66 1.34
CA THR A 42 17.93 -13.35 2.29
C THR A 42 17.55 -12.11 3.10
N LYS A 43 17.30 -12.30 4.40
CA LYS A 43 17.09 -11.20 5.34
C LYS A 43 18.43 -10.48 5.56
N PRO A 44 18.47 -9.14 5.63
CA PRO A 44 19.69 -8.44 5.96
C PRO A 44 20.24 -8.96 7.30
N PRO A 45 21.56 -9.07 7.46
CA PRO A 45 22.15 -9.52 8.71
C PRO A 45 21.71 -8.60 9.85
N LEU A 46 21.22 -9.22 10.92
CA LEU A 46 20.89 -8.52 12.17
C LEU A 46 22.21 -8.18 12.87
N VAL A 47 22.83 -7.07 12.46
CA VAL A 47 23.97 -6.51 13.18
C VAL A 47 23.40 -5.67 14.31
N VAL A 48 23.67 -6.08 15.55
CA VAL A 48 23.43 -5.25 16.72
C VAL A 48 24.42 -4.08 16.64
N PRO A 49 23.96 -2.83 16.49
CA PRO A 49 24.86 -1.70 16.47
C PRO A 49 25.57 -1.60 17.83
N PRO A 50 26.89 -1.35 17.87
CA PRO A 50 27.65 -1.20 19.12
C PRO A 50 27.12 -0.04 19.99
N GLU A 51 26.34 0.87 19.41
CA GLU A 51 25.81 2.06 20.07
C GLU A 51 24.31 1.87 20.46
N TYR A 52 24.04 1.29 21.63
CA TYR A 52 22.69 1.25 22.22
C TYR A 52 22.20 2.62 22.75
N ASN A 53 23.01 3.67 22.61
CA ASN A 53 22.74 5.01 23.15
C ASN A 53 22.05 5.95 22.16
N LEU A 54 21.44 5.41 21.09
CA LEU A 54 20.66 6.22 20.18
C LEU A 54 19.40 6.69 20.89
N ARG A 55 19.32 8.00 21.08
CA ARG A 55 18.10 8.68 21.50
C ARG A 55 16.99 8.23 20.53
N PRO A 56 15.81 7.82 21.02
CA PRO A 56 14.70 7.48 20.15
C PRO A 56 14.51 8.58 19.12
N PRO A 57 14.41 8.26 17.81
CA PRO A 57 14.27 9.27 16.78
C PRO A 57 13.08 10.16 17.12
N ARG A 58 13.22 11.47 16.88
CA ARG A 58 12.11 12.38 17.18
C ARG A 58 10.91 11.96 16.35
N THR A 59 9.72 11.99 16.94
CA THR A 59 8.48 11.72 16.22
C THR A 59 8.40 12.63 14.99
N GLY A 60 8.43 12.04 13.79
CA GLY A 60 8.42 12.75 12.50
C GLY A 60 9.78 12.84 11.78
N GLU A 61 10.86 12.33 12.38
CA GLU A 61 12.17 12.23 11.72
C GLU A 61 12.23 10.95 10.87
N LEU A 62 12.78 11.05 9.66
CA LEU A 62 12.78 9.97 8.68
C LEU A 62 13.55 8.75 9.21
N ASN A 63 12.89 7.59 9.30
CA ASN A 63 13.53 6.34 9.69
C ASN A 63 14.61 5.98 8.65
N VAL A 64 15.83 5.73 9.12
CA VAL A 64 16.95 5.37 8.23
C VAL A 64 16.68 4.03 7.51
N GLU A 65 15.95 3.12 8.16
CA GLU A 65 15.57 1.81 7.64
C GLU A 65 14.64 1.88 6.40
N GLU A 66 13.73 2.86 6.33
CA GLU A 66 12.82 3.05 5.20
C GLU A 66 13.55 3.49 3.91
N LYS A 67 14.69 4.17 4.06
CA LYS A 67 15.52 4.56 2.91
C LYS A 67 16.09 3.32 2.21
N TYR A 68 16.47 2.29 2.95
CA TYR A 68 17.05 1.07 2.37
C TYR A 68 16.03 0.24 1.59
N ALA A 69 14.79 0.11 2.09
CA ALA A 69 13.72 -0.60 1.38
C ALA A 69 13.39 0.06 0.03
N THR A 70 13.34 1.40 0.00
CA THR A 70 13.07 2.17 -1.22
C THR A 70 14.21 2.02 -2.23
N VAL A 71 15.47 2.04 -1.77
CA VAL A 71 16.64 1.84 -2.64
C VAL A 71 16.67 0.42 -3.21
N ALA A 72 16.39 -0.59 -2.39
CA ALA A 72 16.31 -1.99 -2.83
C ALA A 72 15.20 -2.21 -3.85
N ALA A 73 14.00 -1.68 -3.60
CA ALA A 73 12.88 -1.75 -4.55
C ALA A 73 13.19 -1.04 -5.87
N ARG A 74 13.82 0.15 -5.80
CA ARG A 74 14.25 0.87 -7.00
C ARG A 74 15.28 0.07 -7.81
N LYS A 75 16.26 -0.55 -7.14
CA LYS A 75 17.25 -1.42 -7.79
C LYS A 75 16.60 -2.67 -8.41
N ALA A 76 15.57 -3.23 -7.78
CA ALA A 76 14.84 -4.37 -8.33
C ALA A 76 14.00 -4.01 -9.57
N LEU A 77 13.40 -2.81 -9.59
CA LEU A 77 12.54 -2.35 -10.68
C LEU A 77 13.31 -1.78 -11.87
N LEU A 78 14.36 -0.99 -11.61
CA LEU A 78 15.09 -0.25 -12.64
C LEU A 78 16.47 -0.86 -12.95
N GLY A 79 16.91 -1.85 -12.16
CA GLY A 79 18.26 -2.39 -12.24
C GLY A 79 19.31 -1.46 -11.61
N GLU A 80 20.57 -1.68 -11.95
CA GLU A 80 21.65 -0.74 -11.63
C GLU A 80 21.52 0.48 -12.53
N ILE A 81 21.20 1.62 -11.91
CA ILE A 81 21.10 2.89 -12.63
C ILE A 81 22.52 3.30 -13.02
N ASP A 82 22.76 3.46 -14.31
CA ASP A 82 24.02 3.98 -14.84
C ASP A 82 24.31 5.35 -14.19
N PRO A 83 25.49 5.54 -13.54
CA PRO A 83 25.89 6.83 -13.00
C PRO A 83 26.19 7.89 -14.07
N ALA A 84 25.95 7.59 -15.35
CA ALA A 84 26.03 8.55 -16.46
C ALA A 84 25.37 9.88 -16.09
N LYS A 85 26.18 10.95 -16.12
CA LYS A 85 25.69 12.30 -15.87
C LYS A 85 24.78 12.70 -17.04
N PRO A 86 23.58 13.23 -16.78
CA PRO A 86 22.69 13.68 -17.84
C PRO A 86 23.37 14.78 -18.66
N SER A 87 23.11 14.76 -19.97
CA SER A 87 23.58 15.81 -20.88
C SER A 87 22.96 17.16 -20.51
N GLN A 88 23.58 18.26 -20.97
CA GLN A 88 23.06 19.61 -20.71
C GLN A 88 21.62 19.79 -21.22
N GLY A 89 21.28 19.17 -22.36
CA GLY A 89 19.92 19.20 -22.92
C GLY A 89 18.90 18.48 -22.04
N GLU A 90 19.25 17.30 -21.51
CA GLU A 90 18.40 16.54 -20.59
C GLU A 90 18.20 17.29 -19.27
N ALA A 91 19.27 17.90 -18.73
CA ALA A 91 19.18 18.70 -17.51
C ALA A 91 18.19 19.87 -17.67
N VAL A 92 18.21 20.56 -18.81
CA VAL A 92 17.26 21.65 -19.12
C VAL A 92 15.84 21.12 -19.29
N LEU A 93 15.66 19.97 -19.95
CA LEU A 93 14.34 19.35 -20.10
C LEU A 93 13.75 18.93 -18.75
N ILE A 94 14.55 18.31 -17.88
CA ILE A 94 14.15 17.92 -16.52
C ILE A 94 13.81 19.15 -15.67
N ALA A 95 14.59 20.23 -15.80
CA ALA A 95 14.32 21.48 -15.09
C ALA A 95 12.99 22.10 -15.53
N LYS A 96 12.70 22.11 -16.85
CA LYS A 96 11.41 22.56 -17.39
C LYS A 96 10.25 21.64 -16.98
N ALA A 97 10.48 20.34 -16.94
CA ALA A 97 9.51 19.34 -16.47
C ALA A 97 9.29 19.38 -14.94
N GLY A 98 10.04 20.20 -14.21
CA GLY A 98 9.90 20.36 -12.76
C GLY A 98 10.55 19.26 -11.92
N GLY A 99 11.41 18.42 -12.50
CA GLY A 99 12.02 17.26 -11.83
C GLY A 99 12.88 17.60 -10.61
N GLY A 100 13.37 18.85 -10.49
CA GLY A 100 14.13 19.32 -9.32
C GLY A 100 13.30 19.82 -8.14
N ARG A 101 11.96 19.86 -8.26
CA ARG A 101 11.07 20.40 -7.21
C ARG A 101 10.43 19.32 -6.34
N ALA A 102 10.59 18.05 -6.69
CA ALA A 102 10.01 16.95 -5.93
C ALA A 102 10.85 16.67 -4.68
N ASP A 103 10.23 16.78 -3.50
CA ASP A 103 10.86 16.34 -2.26
C ASP A 103 11.07 14.81 -2.32
N PRO A 104 12.32 14.30 -2.23
CA PRO A 104 12.60 12.87 -2.25
C PRO A 104 11.93 12.12 -1.07
N ALA A 105 11.57 12.82 0.00
CA ALA A 105 10.89 12.29 1.18
C ALA A 105 9.36 12.37 1.09
N VAL A 106 8.77 12.89 0.00
CA VAL A 106 7.32 13.15 -0.05
C VAL A 106 6.47 11.91 0.21
N ARG A 107 6.92 10.72 -0.23
CA ARG A 107 6.22 9.46 0.03
C ARG A 107 6.22 9.12 1.52
N VAL A 108 7.35 9.27 2.20
CA VAL A 108 7.45 9.01 3.64
C VAL A 108 6.61 10.00 4.44
N ILE A 109 6.56 11.27 3.99
CA ILE A 109 5.69 12.28 4.60
C ILE A 109 4.22 11.91 4.44
N ILE A 110 3.80 11.52 3.22
CA ILE A 110 2.43 11.10 2.93
C ILE A 110 2.05 9.84 3.71
N ASP A 111 2.93 8.84 3.75
CA ASP A 111 2.69 7.57 4.45
C ASP A 111 2.65 7.80 5.97
N GLY A 112 3.54 8.62 6.50
CA GLY A 112 3.53 9.05 7.89
C GLY A 112 2.25 9.80 8.27
N GLN A 113 1.76 10.70 7.42
CA GLN A 113 0.49 11.41 7.61
C GLN A 113 -0.72 10.46 7.53
N ASN A 114 -0.74 9.55 6.56
CA ASN A 114 -1.83 8.59 6.37
C ASN A 114 -1.87 7.50 7.44
N SER A 115 -0.73 7.18 8.08
CA SER A 115 -0.65 6.12 9.09
C SER A 115 -1.45 6.41 10.37
N ILE A 116 -1.76 7.68 10.65
CA ILE A 116 -2.47 8.12 11.85
C ILE A 116 -3.97 8.32 11.59
N GLU A 117 -4.38 8.52 10.33
CA GLU A 117 -5.79 8.58 9.97
C GLU A 117 -6.39 7.17 9.88
N ARG A 118 -6.79 6.64 11.04
CA ARG A 118 -7.76 5.55 11.11
C ARG A 118 -9.09 6.07 10.58
N LYS A 119 -9.25 6.08 9.25
CA LYS A 119 -10.51 6.39 8.59
C LYS A 119 -11.58 5.50 9.20
N ASN A 120 -12.71 6.11 9.54
CA ASN A 120 -13.81 5.40 10.16
C ASN A 120 -14.34 4.35 9.17
N ARG A 121 -13.87 3.10 9.33
CA ARG A 121 -14.23 1.95 8.50
C ARG A 121 -15.75 1.81 8.33
N GLY A 122 -16.55 2.28 9.28
CA GLY A 122 -17.99 2.06 9.32
C GLY A 122 -18.77 2.53 8.09
N PHE A 123 -18.47 3.70 7.51
CA PHE A 123 -19.24 4.19 6.34
C PHE A 123 -18.70 3.63 5.02
N THR A 124 -17.38 3.68 4.82
CA THR A 124 -16.76 3.22 3.57
C THR A 124 -16.88 1.71 3.40
N ASP A 125 -16.69 0.92 4.46
CA ASP A 125 -16.87 -0.55 4.39
C ASP A 125 -18.33 -0.91 4.10
N ARG A 126 -19.29 -0.14 4.64
CA ARG A 126 -20.72 -0.35 4.35
C ARG A 126 -21.04 -0.21 2.87
N ILE A 127 -20.42 0.74 2.18
CA ILE A 127 -20.59 0.94 0.73
C ILE A 127 -19.87 -0.16 -0.05
N LEU A 128 -18.62 -0.46 0.31
CA LEU A 128 -17.80 -1.45 -0.40
C LEU A 128 -18.34 -2.87 -0.28
N PHE A 129 -18.92 -3.22 0.86
CA PHE A 129 -19.47 -4.56 1.14
C PHE A 129 -21.00 -4.59 1.15
N TRP A 130 -21.65 -3.64 0.47
CA TRP A 130 -23.09 -3.66 0.28
C TRP A 130 -23.47 -4.73 -0.76
N ARG A 131 -24.23 -5.75 -0.34
CA ARG A 131 -24.77 -6.79 -1.22
C ARG A 131 -26.21 -7.09 -0.83
N ASP A 132 -27.09 -7.19 -1.83
CA ASP A 132 -28.49 -7.62 -1.67
C ASP A 132 -29.27 -6.88 -0.56
N GLY A 133 -29.06 -5.57 -0.47
CA GLY A 133 -29.74 -4.71 0.52
C GLY A 133 -29.21 -4.83 1.96
N LYS A 134 -28.18 -5.64 2.20
CA LYS A 134 -27.59 -5.85 3.53
C LYS A 134 -26.12 -5.40 3.56
N ALA A 135 -25.73 -4.71 4.62
CA ALA A 135 -24.35 -4.37 4.89
C ALA A 135 -23.67 -5.56 5.57
N ILE A 136 -22.62 -6.11 4.97
CA ILE A 136 -21.85 -7.21 5.54
C ILE A 136 -20.67 -6.61 6.32
N GLY A 137 -20.46 -7.05 7.56
CA GLY A 137 -19.32 -6.64 8.38
C GLY A 137 -17.98 -7.17 7.85
N PRO A 138 -16.83 -6.66 8.33
CA PRO A 138 -15.49 -7.12 7.92
C PRO A 138 -15.25 -8.63 8.13
N ASP A 139 -16.04 -9.23 9.02
CA ASP A 139 -16.07 -10.61 9.47
C ASP A 139 -17.05 -11.48 8.66
N GLY A 140 -17.67 -10.94 7.60
CA GLY A 140 -18.56 -11.69 6.69
C GLY A 140 -19.97 -11.92 7.24
N GLN A 141 -20.28 -11.43 8.44
CA GLN A 141 -21.59 -11.55 9.06
C GLN A 141 -22.51 -10.39 8.67
N PRO A 142 -23.82 -10.63 8.50
CA PRO A 142 -24.78 -9.55 8.30
C PRO A 142 -24.77 -8.58 9.49
N LEU A 143 -24.63 -7.28 9.21
CA LEU A 143 -24.67 -6.25 10.25
C LEU A 143 -26.11 -6.09 10.76
N ASP A 144 -26.35 -6.42 12.03
CA ASP A 144 -27.63 -6.21 12.69
C ASP A 144 -27.84 -4.71 12.99
N PRO A 145 -28.85 -4.06 12.39
CA PRO A 145 -29.09 -2.63 12.55
C PRO A 145 -29.43 -2.23 13.99
N ASP A 146 -30.11 -3.08 14.75
CA ASP A 146 -30.55 -2.75 16.11
C ASP A 146 -29.38 -2.82 17.10
N GLN A 147 -28.50 -3.81 16.94
CA GLN A 147 -27.28 -3.91 17.75
C GLN A 147 -26.32 -2.75 17.46
N GLU A 148 -26.14 -2.37 16.19
CA GLU A 148 -25.29 -1.25 15.83
C GLU A 148 -25.86 0.09 16.31
N ALA A 149 -27.18 0.28 16.24
CA ALA A 149 -27.84 1.45 16.81
C ALA A 149 -27.64 1.55 18.32
N ARG A 150 -27.74 0.42 19.05
CA ARG A 150 -27.43 0.37 20.51
C ARG A 150 -25.98 0.74 20.78
N ARG A 151 -25.03 0.20 20.01
CA ARG A 151 -23.61 0.53 20.12
C ARG A 151 -23.35 2.02 19.89
N GLN A 152 -23.99 2.62 18.89
CA GLN A 152 -23.84 4.06 18.60
C GLN A 152 -24.41 4.94 19.71
N ARG A 153 -25.58 4.58 20.28
CA ARG A 153 -26.15 5.28 21.44
C ARG A 153 -25.23 5.20 22.66
N ALA A 154 -24.62 4.03 22.91
CA ALA A 154 -23.67 3.85 24.00
C ALA A 154 -22.38 4.67 23.80
N VAL A 155 -21.90 4.78 22.56
CA VAL A 155 -20.76 5.66 22.24
C VAL A 155 -21.15 7.13 22.44
N GLN A 156 -22.31 7.56 21.93
CA GLN A 156 -22.79 8.93 22.09
C GLN A 156 -23.03 9.32 23.55
N SER A 157 -23.55 8.40 24.37
CA SER A 157 -23.73 8.65 25.82
C SER A 157 -22.38 8.75 26.53
N ALA A 158 -21.39 7.93 26.16
CA ALA A 158 -20.05 7.97 26.74
C ALA A 158 -19.24 9.21 26.33
N THR A 159 -19.41 9.71 25.10
CA THR A 159 -18.65 10.85 24.58
C THR A 159 -19.40 12.19 24.66
N GLY A 160 -20.68 12.17 25.06
CA GLY A 160 -21.55 13.34 25.06
C GLY A 160 -21.73 13.97 23.68
N GLY A 161 -21.52 13.19 22.61
CA GLY A 161 -21.54 13.66 21.22
C GLY A 161 -20.32 14.49 20.79
N ASN A 162 -19.35 14.73 21.68
CA ASN A 162 -18.16 15.53 21.37
C ASN A 162 -17.01 14.66 20.85
N PRO A 163 -16.15 15.19 19.94
CA PRO A 163 -14.98 14.48 19.48
C PRO A 163 -14.00 14.23 20.64
N VAL A 164 -13.69 12.97 20.89
CA VAL A 164 -12.78 12.54 21.97
C VAL A 164 -11.35 12.93 21.62
N LYS A 165 -10.81 13.96 22.31
CA LYS A 165 -9.40 14.34 22.21
C LYS A 165 -8.58 13.52 23.21
N ILE A 166 -7.98 12.43 22.75
CA ILE A 166 -7.05 11.64 23.56
C ILE A 166 -5.73 12.41 23.67
N LYS A 167 -5.51 13.08 24.81
CA LYS A 167 -4.21 13.67 25.15
C LYS A 167 -3.45 12.72 26.05
N ARG A 168 -2.19 12.44 25.71
CA ARG A 168 -1.29 11.72 26.61
C ARG A 168 -1.01 12.63 27.80
N ARG A 169 -1.30 12.17 29.02
CA ARG A 169 -0.94 12.90 30.25
C ARG A 169 0.57 13.15 30.20
N PRO A 170 1.06 14.40 30.36
CA PRO A 170 2.49 14.65 30.44
C PRO A 170 3.04 13.78 31.58
N GLY A 171 4.07 12.98 31.26
CA GLY A 171 4.69 12.09 32.22
C GLY A 171 5.31 12.93 33.33
N GLY A 172 4.62 13.09 34.44
CA GLY A 172 5.25 13.54 35.67
C GLY A 172 6.30 12.52 36.10
N ALA A 173 7.42 12.99 36.65
CA ALA A 173 8.42 12.11 37.24
C ALA A 173 7.74 11.19 38.24
N LYS A 174 7.68 9.89 37.94
CA LYS A 174 7.31 8.87 38.92
C LYS A 174 8.49 8.78 39.88
N LEU A 175 8.41 9.49 41.00
CA LEU A 175 9.36 9.29 42.09
C LEU A 175 9.12 7.88 42.64
N PRO A 176 10.14 7.00 42.64
CA PRO A 176 10.02 5.72 43.29
C PRO A 176 9.99 5.96 44.81
N GLY A 177 8.89 5.56 45.46
CA GLY A 177 8.86 5.37 46.91
C GLY A 177 8.23 6.49 47.76
N LEU A 178 7.10 7.07 47.35
CA LEU A 178 6.10 7.65 48.28
C LEU A 178 4.69 7.21 47.89
#